data_AF-A0A2E8W065-F1
#
_entry.id   AF-A0A2E8W065-F1
#
_cell.length_a   1.000
_cell.length_b   1.000
_cell.length_c   1.000
_cell.angle_alpha   90.00
_cell.angle_beta   90.00
_cell.angle_gamma   90.00
#
_symmetry.space_group_name_H-M   'P 1'
#
loop_
_entity.id
_entity.type
_entity.pdbx_description
1 polymer ?
#
loop_
_entity_poly.entity_id
_entity_poly.type
_entity_poly.pdbx_seq_one_letter_code
_entity_poly.pdbx_strand_id
1 'polypeptide(L)'
;WCSLQGGAEPSSLPELIYVKSDILSVKGKEFMHAFKLRSTGRSTRIYCEKCFSIIGVDHKSYRDNVFMFFKYHCSTNCDLSIEPSAAIYLNDLQDASQISKLENIPLIFSFSEIETREFREIKRVSNSFNEINRPRYGQTLKSVIHSMSKIEILN
;
A
#
# COMPACT_ATOMS: atom_id res chain seq x y z
N TRP A 1 10.91 8.76 -4.63
CA TRP A 1 11.84 8.04 -5.51
C TRP A 1 11.24 7.79 -6.88
N CYS A 2 10.17 6.98 -7.02
CA CYS A 2 9.52 6.72 -8.32
C CYS A 2 9.19 7.97 -9.14
N SER A 3 8.67 9.03 -8.50
CA SER A 3 8.41 10.31 -9.18
C SER A 3 9.66 10.93 -9.80
N LEU A 4 10.79 10.88 -9.09
CA LEU A 4 12.09 11.38 -9.60
C LEU A 4 12.58 10.59 -10.82
N GLN A 5 12.00 9.42 -11.10
CA GLN A 5 12.31 8.61 -12.27
C GLN A 5 11.33 8.84 -13.43
N GLY A 6 10.35 9.76 -13.29
CA GLY A 6 9.31 10.03 -14.28
C GLY A 6 7.96 9.36 -13.98
N GLY A 7 7.79 8.79 -12.78
CA GLY A 7 6.49 8.35 -12.30
C GLY A 7 5.59 9.52 -11.88
N ALA A 8 4.34 9.22 -11.54
CA ALA A 8 3.40 10.23 -11.06
C ALA A 8 3.87 10.89 -9.75
N GLU A 9 3.70 12.22 -9.68
CA GLU A 9 3.93 12.99 -8.46
C GLU A 9 2.93 12.56 -7.36
N PRO A 10 3.41 12.23 -6.15
CA PRO A 10 2.53 11.89 -5.05
C PRO A 10 1.75 13.13 -4.59
N SER A 11 0.48 12.94 -4.23
CA SER A 11 -0.23 13.97 -3.47
C SER A 11 0.37 14.13 -2.07
N SER A 12 0.19 15.32 -1.47
CA SER A 12 0.61 15.59 -0.08
C SER A 12 -0.03 14.63 0.93
N LEU A 13 -1.26 14.20 0.64
CA LEU A 13 -1.99 13.19 1.38
C LEU A 13 -2.45 12.09 0.41
N PRO A 14 -1.67 11.00 0.22
CA PRO A 14 -1.99 9.95 -0.73
C PRO A 14 -3.13 9.07 -0.25
N GLU A 15 -4.07 8.79 -1.15
CA GLU A 15 -5.13 7.81 -0.91
C GLU A 15 -4.60 6.39 -1.16
N LEU A 16 -4.74 5.53 -0.15
CA LEU A 16 -4.24 4.16 -0.13
C LEU A 16 -5.41 3.18 -0.20
N ILE A 17 -5.34 2.22 -1.12
CA ILE A 17 -6.36 1.19 -1.31
C ILE A 17 -5.74 -0.17 -1.01
N TYR A 18 -6.44 -0.98 -0.22
CA TYR A 18 -6.03 -2.34 0.12
C TYR A 18 -6.78 -3.35 -0.75
N VAL A 19 -6.07 -3.92 -1.72
CA VAL A 19 -6.60 -4.87 -2.69
C VAL A 19 -6.33 -6.29 -2.21
N LYS A 20 -7.28 -7.21 -2.39
CA LYS A 20 -7.10 -8.63 -2.05
C LYS A 20 -5.89 -9.21 -2.79
N SER A 21 -5.05 -9.94 -2.07
CA SER A 21 -3.83 -10.57 -2.57
C SER A 21 -4.12 -11.96 -3.14
N ASP A 22 -5.15 -12.06 -3.99
CA ASP A 22 -5.58 -13.28 -4.70
C ASP A 22 -5.26 -13.12 -6.20
N ILE A 23 -3.97 -13.13 -6.53
CA ILE A 23 -3.47 -12.81 -7.87
C ILE A 23 -3.52 -14.07 -8.72
N LEU A 24 -4.39 -14.10 -9.73
CA LEU A 24 -4.53 -15.26 -10.62
C LEU A 24 -3.41 -15.39 -11.64
N SER A 25 -2.90 -14.26 -12.15
CA SER A 25 -1.81 -14.23 -13.12
C SER A 25 -1.07 -12.89 -13.07
N VAL A 26 0.17 -12.88 -13.56
CA VAL A 26 0.99 -11.66 -13.71
C VAL A 26 1.49 -11.62 -15.14
N LYS A 27 1.31 -10.47 -15.80
CA LYS A 27 1.83 -10.19 -17.15
C LYS A 27 2.79 -9.01 -17.07
N GLY A 28 3.84 -8.99 -17.89
CA GLY A 28 4.85 -7.93 -17.88
C GLY A 28 5.76 -7.97 -16.65
N LYS A 29 5.97 -9.15 -16.07
CA LYS A 29 6.80 -9.34 -14.87
C LYS A 29 8.27 -8.95 -15.11
N GLU A 30 8.74 -9.11 -16.34
CA GLU A 30 10.05 -8.67 -16.83
C GLU A 30 10.26 -7.15 -16.71
N PHE A 31 9.18 -6.37 -16.63
CA PHE A 31 9.22 -4.92 -16.42
C PHE A 31 8.96 -4.52 -14.96
N MET A 32 8.85 -5.49 -14.06
CA MET A 32 8.53 -5.26 -12.65
C MET A 32 9.77 -5.47 -11.78
N HIS A 33 10.05 -4.50 -10.91
CA HIS A 33 11.19 -4.55 -10.00
C HIS A 33 10.73 -4.36 -8.56
N ALA A 34 11.27 -5.19 -7.66
CA ALA A 34 10.98 -5.10 -6.23
C ALA A 34 12.05 -4.28 -5.52
N PHE A 35 11.63 -3.43 -4.57
CA PHE A 35 12.55 -2.62 -3.78
C PHE A 35 12.05 -2.34 -2.37
N LYS A 36 13.00 -1.99 -1.50
CA LYS A 36 12.77 -1.35 -0.21
C LYS A 36 13.45 0.01 -0.20
N LEU A 37 12.86 0.93 0.55
CA LEU A 37 13.44 2.26 0.75
C LEU A 37 14.68 2.24 1.65
N ARG A 38 14.86 1.19 2.47
CA ARG A 38 16.01 0.97 3.36
C ARG A 38 16.08 -0.50 3.74
N SER A 39 17.25 -0.99 4.15
CA SER A 39 17.48 -2.40 4.52
C SER A 39 16.55 -2.88 5.65
N THR A 40 16.32 -2.04 6.66
CA THR A 40 15.42 -2.29 7.80
C THR A 40 13.93 -2.09 7.48
N GLY A 41 13.61 -1.74 6.22
CA GLY A 41 12.25 -1.49 5.77
C GLY A 41 11.38 -2.74 5.87
N ARG A 42 10.19 -2.58 6.47
CA ARG A 42 9.19 -3.65 6.61
C ARG A 42 8.31 -3.82 5.38
N SER A 43 8.20 -2.77 4.55
CA SER A 43 7.44 -2.82 3.31
C SER A 43 8.34 -3.07 2.11
N THR A 44 7.93 -3.99 1.25
CA THR A 44 8.53 -4.21 -0.07
C THR A 44 7.57 -3.73 -1.14
N ARG A 45 8.06 -2.95 -2.09
CA ARG A 45 7.27 -2.32 -3.15
C ARG A 45 7.63 -2.93 -4.48
N ILE A 46 6.66 -2.99 -5.40
CA ILE A 46 6.93 -3.27 -6.81
C ILE A 46 6.66 -2.00 -7.61
N TYR A 47 7.56 -1.65 -8.52
CA TYR A 47 7.33 -0.64 -9.54
C TYR A 47 7.47 -1.23 -10.94
N CYS A 48 6.86 -0.57 -11.92
CA CYS A 48 7.04 -0.85 -13.35
C CYS A 48 8.17 0.02 -13.91
N GLU A 49 9.20 -0.54 -14.55
CA GLU A 49 10.30 0.27 -15.13
C GLU A 49 9.87 1.18 -16.30
N LYS A 50 8.74 0.89 -16.94
CA LYS A 50 8.29 1.67 -18.11
C LYS A 50 7.67 3.00 -17.74
N CYS A 51 7.03 3.08 -16.57
CA CYS A 51 6.31 4.28 -16.12
C CYS A 51 6.60 4.65 -14.67
N PHE A 52 7.47 3.89 -14.00
CA PHE A 52 7.84 4.04 -12.59
C PHE A 52 6.67 4.04 -11.58
N SER A 53 5.46 3.68 -12.01
CA SER A 53 4.30 3.52 -11.14
C SER A 53 4.53 2.43 -10.11
N ILE A 54 4.16 2.71 -8.86
CA ILE A 54 4.09 1.69 -7.80
C ILE A 54 2.82 0.88 -8.04
N ILE A 55 2.98 -0.41 -8.35
CA ILE A 55 1.85 -1.30 -8.68
C ILE A 55 1.35 -2.10 -7.47
N GLY A 56 2.16 -2.19 -6.41
CA GLY A 56 1.76 -2.86 -5.19
C GLY A 56 2.80 -2.75 -4.09
N VAL A 57 2.33 -2.77 -2.85
CA VAL A 57 3.18 -2.78 -1.66
C VAL A 57 2.76 -3.90 -0.73
N ASP A 58 3.72 -4.77 -0.41
CA ASP A 58 3.58 -5.80 0.60
C ASP A 58 4.09 -5.30 1.95
N HIS A 59 3.46 -5.76 3.03
CA HIS A 59 3.89 -5.50 4.39
C HIS A 59 3.46 -6.65 5.31
N LYS A 60 4.29 -6.99 6.29
CA LYS A 60 4.03 -8.09 7.24
C LYS A 60 2.65 -8.00 7.90
N SER A 61 2.18 -6.79 8.20
CA SER A 61 0.89 -6.59 8.87
C SER A 61 -0.33 -6.87 7.98
N TYR A 62 -0.15 -7.04 6.67
CA TYR A 62 -1.22 -7.38 5.74
C TYR A 62 -1.52 -8.88 5.72
N ARG A 63 -0.68 -9.69 6.38
CA ARG A 63 -0.84 -11.15 6.54
C ARG A 63 -1.13 -11.88 5.23
N ASP A 64 -0.51 -11.43 4.15
CA ASP A 64 -0.74 -11.93 2.80
C ASP A 64 -2.21 -11.84 2.33
N ASN A 65 -3.11 -11.14 3.04
CA ASN A 65 -4.53 -11.00 2.70
C ASN A 65 -4.75 -9.90 1.69
N VAL A 66 -4.06 -8.78 1.87
CA VAL A 66 -4.13 -7.62 1.00
C VAL A 66 -2.74 -7.16 0.60
N PHE A 67 -2.67 -6.37 -0.45
CA PHE A 67 -1.55 -5.49 -0.72
C PHE A 67 -2.06 -4.06 -0.87
N MET A 68 -1.18 -3.09 -0.62
CA MET A 68 -1.54 -1.68 -0.74
C MET A 68 -1.25 -1.18 -2.15
N PHE A 69 -2.16 -0.38 -2.68
CA PHE A 69 -2.09 0.30 -3.97
C PHE A 69 -2.32 1.80 -3.76
N PHE A 70 -1.54 2.63 -4.45
CA PHE A 70 -1.73 4.09 -4.40
C PHE A 70 -2.75 4.49 -5.46
N LYS A 71 -3.84 5.12 -5.04
CA LYS A 71 -4.86 5.62 -5.96
C LYS A 71 -4.23 6.60 -6.95
N TYR A 72 -4.59 6.50 -8.24
CA TYR A 72 -4.10 7.34 -9.33
C TYR A 72 -2.60 7.26 -9.70
N HIS A 73 -1.80 6.43 -9.03
CA HIS A 73 -0.38 6.27 -9.40
C HIS A 73 -0.17 5.36 -10.62
N CYS A 74 -1.16 4.56 -10.99
CA CYS A 74 -1.15 3.68 -12.15
C CYS A 74 -2.55 3.59 -12.76
N SER A 75 -2.63 3.41 -14.08
CA SER A 75 -3.89 3.03 -14.73
C SER A 75 -4.31 1.64 -14.25
N THR A 76 -5.52 1.53 -13.72
CA THR A 76 -6.02 0.28 -13.15
C THR A 76 -7.52 0.14 -13.35
N ASN A 77 -8.00 -1.10 -13.38
CA ASN A 77 -9.41 -1.45 -13.35
C ASN A 77 -9.87 -1.87 -11.94
N CYS A 78 -9.02 -1.72 -10.91
CA CYS A 78 -9.45 -1.87 -9.53
C CYS A 78 -10.57 -0.89 -9.21
N ASP A 79 -11.49 -1.31 -8.34
CA ASP A 79 -12.47 -0.38 -7.78
C ASP A 79 -11.78 0.64 -6.87
N LEU A 80 -11.71 1.89 -7.34
CA LEU A 80 -11.14 3.02 -6.61
C LEU A 80 -12.20 3.92 -5.95
N SER A 81 -13.49 3.54 -6.04
CA SER A 81 -14.60 4.33 -5.47
C SER A 81 -14.73 4.20 -3.95
N ILE A 82 -13.94 3.31 -3.36
CA ILE A 82 -13.93 3.00 -1.94
C ILE A 82 -13.56 4.25 -1.12
N GLU A 83 -14.45 4.64 -0.21
CA GLU A 83 -14.18 5.75 0.71
C GLU A 83 -13.09 5.39 1.74
N PRO A 84 -12.24 6.35 2.16
CA PRO A 84 -11.25 6.15 3.20
C PRO A 84 -11.86 5.64 4.51
N SER A 85 -11.15 4.74 5.20
CA SER A 85 -11.57 4.24 6.52
C SER A 85 -10.88 4.93 7.70
N ALA A 86 -9.77 5.61 7.44
CA ALA A 86 -8.99 6.40 8.39
C ALA A 86 -7.99 7.26 7.61
N ALA A 87 -7.55 8.36 8.20
CA ALA A 87 -6.34 9.06 7.80
C ALA A 87 -5.23 8.76 8.81
N ILE A 88 -4.02 8.49 8.32
CA ILE A 88 -2.95 7.92 9.14
C ILE A 88 -1.64 8.67 8.96
N TYR A 89 -0.75 8.59 9.96
CA TYR A 89 0.55 9.29 9.99
C TYR A 89 0.42 10.82 9.85
N LEU A 90 -0.62 11.42 10.42
CA LEU A 90 -0.89 12.85 10.25
C LEU A 90 0.19 13.78 10.84
N ASN A 91 1.03 13.31 11.77
CA ASN A 91 2.18 14.08 12.24
C ASN A 91 3.24 14.32 11.15
N ASP A 92 3.28 13.46 10.12
CA ASP A 92 4.20 13.58 9.01
C ASP A 92 3.64 14.48 7.88
N LEU A 93 2.40 14.97 8.03
CA LEU A 93 1.75 15.83 7.05
C LEU A 93 2.29 17.26 7.13
N GLN A 94 2.88 17.73 6.03
CA GLN A 94 3.50 19.06 5.99
C GLN A 94 2.49 20.20 6.09
N ASP A 95 1.31 20.04 5.49
CA ASP A 95 0.24 21.04 5.49
C ASP A 95 -0.92 20.57 6.38
N ALA A 96 -0.84 20.94 7.65
CA ALA A 96 -1.85 20.63 8.65
C ALA A 96 -3.25 21.21 8.33
N SER A 97 -3.36 22.20 7.44
CA SER A 97 -4.67 22.74 7.04
C SER A 97 -5.53 21.69 6.34
N GLN A 98 -4.92 20.68 5.71
CA GLN A 98 -5.62 19.56 5.08
C GLN A 98 -6.36 18.68 6.09
N ILE A 99 -5.93 18.63 7.35
CA ILE A 99 -6.58 17.83 8.40
C ILE A 99 -8.00 18.30 8.63
N SER A 100 -8.24 19.62 8.56
CA SER A 100 -9.59 20.19 8.73
C SER A 100 -10.60 19.72 7.68
N LYS A 101 -10.13 19.21 6.54
CA LYS A 101 -10.96 18.68 5.45
C LYS A 101 -11.30 17.19 5.62
N LEU A 102 -10.68 16.52 6.60
CA LEU A 102 -10.87 15.10 6.87
C LEU A 102 -12.01 14.93 7.86
N GLU A 103 -13.23 15.06 7.37
CA GLU A 103 -14.43 14.88 8.18
C GLU A 103 -14.90 13.40 8.15
N ASN A 104 -15.53 12.96 9.25
CA ASN A 104 -16.20 11.66 9.35
C ASN A 104 -15.32 10.41 9.22
N ILE A 105 -13.99 10.55 9.30
CA ILE A 105 -13.05 9.43 9.37
C ILE A 105 -12.14 9.55 10.59
N PRO A 106 -11.75 8.42 11.21
CA PRO A 106 -10.75 8.42 12.28
C PRO A 106 -9.42 9.04 11.82
N LEU A 107 -8.84 9.87 12.69
CA LEU A 107 -7.57 10.55 12.48
C LEU A 107 -6.50 9.91 13.36
N ILE A 108 -5.46 9.35 12.74
CA ILE A 108 -4.36 8.66 13.40
C ILE A 108 -3.07 9.45 13.14
N PHE A 109 -2.47 10.01 14.18
CA PHE A 109 -1.36 10.95 14.05
C PHE A 109 -0.01 10.26 13.99
N SER A 110 0.23 9.27 14.87
CA SER A 110 1.58 8.74 15.09
C SER A 110 1.68 7.22 15.15
N PHE A 111 0.54 6.51 15.26
CA PHE A 111 0.50 5.10 15.66
C PHE A 111 1.19 4.83 17.00
N SER A 112 0.86 5.64 18.01
CA SER A 112 1.08 5.24 19.41
C SER A 112 0.39 3.90 19.71
N GLU A 113 0.68 3.29 20.86
CA GLU A 113 0.04 2.01 21.23
C GLU A 113 -1.49 2.12 21.25
N ILE A 114 -2.01 3.24 21.77
CA ILE A 114 -3.45 3.53 21.83
C ILE A 114 -4.01 3.70 20.42
N GLU A 115 -3.41 4.57 19.61
CA GLU A 115 -3.87 4.82 18.24
C GLU A 115 -3.78 3.56 17.36
N THR A 116 -2.79 2.70 17.61
CA THR A 116 -2.67 1.41 16.93
C THR A 116 -3.85 0.51 17.25
N ARG A 117 -4.28 0.47 18.52
CA ARG A 117 -5.47 -0.28 18.93
C ARG A 117 -6.72 0.31 18.29
N GLU A 118 -6.92 1.62 18.37
CA GLU A 118 -8.08 2.32 17.78
C GLU A 118 -8.17 2.06 16.26
N PHE A 119 -7.04 2.19 15.55
CA PHE A 119 -6.99 1.89 14.12
C PHE A 119 -7.38 0.44 13.81
N ARG A 120 -6.97 -0.51 14.67
CA ARG A 120 -7.30 -1.93 14.51
C ARG A 120 -8.74 -2.26 14.89
N GLU A 121 -9.41 -1.44 15.68
CA GLU A 121 -10.83 -1.61 16.03
C GLU A 121 -11.77 -1.15 14.89
N ILE A 122 -11.28 -0.33 13.95
CA ILE A 122 -12.04 0.06 12.75
C ILE A 122 -12.38 -1.20 11.94
N LYS A 123 -13.67 -1.54 11.86
CA LYS A 123 -14.17 -2.78 11.23
C LYS A 123 -13.64 -3.01 9.81
N ARG A 124 -13.57 -1.96 8.99
CA ARG A 124 -13.04 -2.06 7.62
C ARG A 124 -11.54 -2.39 7.62
N VAL A 125 -10.77 -1.80 8.52
CA VAL A 125 -9.32 -2.06 8.68
C VAL A 125 -9.07 -3.47 9.21
N SER A 126 -9.76 -3.89 10.27
CA SER A 126 -9.59 -5.23 10.83
C SER A 126 -9.92 -6.30 9.80
N ASN A 127 -11.03 -6.16 9.08
CA ASN A 127 -11.41 -7.09 8.01
C ASN A 127 -10.35 -7.21 6.90
N SER A 128 -9.66 -6.12 6.55
CA SER A 128 -8.59 -6.13 5.55
C SER A 128 -7.30 -6.78 6.05
N PHE A 129 -6.96 -6.66 7.33
CA PHE A 129 -5.66 -7.10 7.85
C PHE A 129 -5.68 -8.37 8.71
N ASN A 130 -6.86 -8.95 8.91
CA ASN A 130 -7.02 -10.24 9.57
C ASN A 130 -6.54 -11.39 8.69
N GLU A 131 -6.33 -12.53 9.33
CA GLU A 131 -6.05 -13.78 8.63
C GLU A 131 -7.23 -14.21 7.76
N ILE A 132 -6.89 -14.90 6.67
CA ILE A 132 -7.88 -15.36 5.72
C ILE A 132 -8.56 -16.62 6.28
N ASN A 133 -9.85 -16.50 6.63
CA ASN A 133 -10.70 -17.64 6.99
C ASN A 133 -11.47 -18.21 5.78
N ARG A 134 -10.88 -18.14 4.58
CA ARG A 134 -11.45 -18.62 3.32
C ARG A 134 -10.35 -19.26 2.44
N PRO A 135 -10.71 -20.13 1.47
CA PRO A 135 -9.76 -20.63 0.49
C PRO A 135 -9.08 -19.47 -0.26
N ARG A 136 -7.77 -19.58 -0.44
CA ARG A 136 -7.00 -18.65 -1.27
C ARG A 136 -7.07 -19.09 -2.72
N TYR A 137 -7.25 -18.13 -3.63
CA TYR A 137 -7.23 -18.36 -5.07
C TYR A 137 -6.03 -17.63 -5.67
N GLY A 138 -5.17 -18.35 -6.39
CA GLY A 138 -3.95 -17.80 -6.97
C GLY A 138 -2.85 -17.54 -5.94
N GLN A 139 -1.98 -16.57 -6.23
CA GLN A 139 -0.79 -16.25 -5.47
C GLN A 139 -0.89 -14.89 -4.76
N THR A 140 -0.05 -14.67 -3.75
CA THR A 140 0.04 -13.40 -3.01
C THR A 140 1.00 -12.43 -3.71
N LEU A 141 0.86 -11.13 -3.44
CA LEU A 141 1.88 -10.14 -3.87
C LEU A 141 3.26 -10.52 -3.30
N LYS A 142 3.31 -11.02 -2.06
CA LYS A 142 4.54 -11.55 -1.48
C LYS A 142 5.14 -12.67 -2.33
N SER A 143 4.36 -13.65 -2.77
CA SER A 143 4.84 -14.72 -3.67
C SER A 143 5.34 -14.16 -5.00
N VAL A 144 4.62 -13.19 -5.57
CA VAL A 144 5.05 -12.48 -6.79
C VAL A 144 6.42 -11.83 -6.58
N ILE A 145 6.62 -11.10 -5.47
CA ILE A 145 7.91 -10.49 -5.10
C ILE A 145 9.01 -11.54 -4.95
N HIS A 146 8.75 -12.66 -4.25
CA HIS A 146 9.74 -13.73 -4.05
C HIS A 146 10.16 -14.39 -5.37
N SER A 147 9.30 -14.36 -6.37
CA SER A 147 9.59 -14.90 -7.70
C SER A 147 10.42 -13.93 -8.58
N MET A 148 10.72 -12.72 -8.11
CA MET A 148 11.57 -11.74 -8.81
C MET A 148 13.05 -12.00 -8.51
N SER A 149 13.93 -11.59 -9.43
CA SER A 149 15.37 -11.88 -9.36
C SER A 149 16.07 -11.25 -8.16
N LYS A 150 15.65 -10.06 -7.74
CA LYS A 150 16.27 -9.30 -6.64
C LYS A 150 15.28 -8.32 -6.02
N ILE A 151 15.48 -8.04 -4.73
CA ILE A 151 14.88 -6.89 -4.05
C ILE A 151 15.98 -5.84 -3.85
N GLU A 152 15.82 -4.68 -4.46
CA GLU A 152 16.76 -3.57 -4.34
C GLU A 152 16.59 -2.80 -3.04
N ILE A 153 17.68 -2.22 -2.53
CA ILE A 153 17.66 -1.27 -1.41
C ILE A 153 18.08 0.09 -1.96
N LEU A 154 17.22 1.09 -1.85
CA LEU A 154 17.44 2.40 -2.50
C LEU A 154 18.18 3.42 -1.63
N ASN A 155 18.37 3.16 -0.34
CA ASN A 155 19.02 4.05 0.62
C ASN A 155 19.87 3.25 1.61
#